data_AF-A0A4Q9PDQ0-F1
#
_entry.id   AF-A0A4Q9PDQ0-F1
#
_cell.length_a   1.000
_cell.length_b   1.000
_cell.length_c   1.000
_cell.angle_alpha   90.00
_cell.angle_beta   90.00
_cell.angle_gamma   90.00
#
_symmetry.space_group_name_H-M   'P 1'
#
loop_
_entity.id
_entity.type
_entity.pdbx_description
1 polymer ?
#
loop_
_entity_poly.entity_id
_entity_poly.type
_entity_poly.pdbx_seq_one_letter_code
_entity_poly.pdbx_strand_id
1 'polypeptide(L)' 'RDYVHELENLFLLVGFVSEREQVDKLWNGLNESIQRELWKKELTPTTSTWSEVREAAEIIEIADKVG' A
#
# COMPACT_ATOMS: atom_id res chain seq x y z
N ARG A 1 -0.87 -11.57 8.72
CA ARG A 1 -0.31 -10.38 9.40
C ARG A 1 0.38 -9.63 8.30
N ASP A 2 -0.30 -8.57 7.90
CA ASP A 2 -0.29 -8.08 6.53
C ASP A 2 0.58 -6.83 6.52
N TYR A 3 1.48 -6.78 5.55
CA TYR A 3 2.51 -5.75 5.47
C TYR A 3 1.88 -4.34 5.57
N VAL A 4 0.72 -4.18 4.95
CA VAL A 4 -0.11 -2.97 4.97
C VAL A 4 -0.49 -2.56 6.41
N HIS A 5 -0.95 -3.50 7.24
CA HIS A 5 -1.34 -3.23 8.63
C HIS A 5 -0.14 -2.91 9.53
N GLU A 6 1.01 -3.54 9.30
CA GLU A 6 2.22 -3.23 10.06
C GLU A 6 2.71 -1.81 9.74
N LEU A 7 2.62 -1.41 8.48
CA LEU A 7 2.98 -0.06 8.04
C LEU A 7 2.03 1.02 8.59
N GLU A 8 0.73 0.76 8.63
CA GLU A 8 -0.25 1.67 9.26
C GLU A 8 0.07 1.92 10.74
N ASN A 9 0.39 0.86 11.48
CA ASN A 9 0.76 0.98 12.89
C ASN A 9 2.03 1.82 13.09
N LEU A 10 2.98 1.73 12.14
CA LEU A 10 4.18 2.57 12.17
C LEU A 10 3.85 4.05 11.94
N PHE A 11 2.94 4.38 11.02
CA PHE A 11 2.51 5.76 10.83
C PHE A 11 1.82 6.33 12.07
N LEU A 12 0.97 5.55 12.73
CA LEU A 12 0.33 5.95 13.99
C LEU A 12 1.36 6.23 15.10
N LEU A 13 2.47 5.46 15.14
CA LEU A 13 3.53 5.65 16.12
C LEU A 13 4.40 6.88 15.84
N VAL A 14 4.73 7.13 14.57
CA VAL A 14 5.62 8.24 14.14
C VAL A 14 4.89 9.59 14.16
N GLY A 15 3.56 9.60 14.09
CA GLY A 15 2.75 10.82 14.15
C GLY A 15 2.42 11.37 12.77
N PHE A 16 2.59 12.68 12.54
CA PHE A 16 2.16 13.30 11.29
C PHE A 16 3.05 12.88 10.11
N VAL A 17 2.49 12.06 9.23
CA VAL A 17 3.05 11.71 7.91
C VAL A 17 2.05 12.19 6.87
N SER A 18 2.51 12.95 5.87
CA SER A 18 1.60 13.43 4.83
C SER A 18 1.03 12.24 4.03
N GLU A 19 -0.20 12.35 3.53
CA GLU A 19 -0.83 11.28 2.75
C GLU A 19 0.06 10.82 1.57
N ARG A 20 0.68 11.79 0.88
CA ARG A 20 1.61 11.52 -0.21
C ARG A 20 2.83 10.71 0.23
N GLU A 21 3.35 11.00 1.41
CA GLU A 21 4.47 10.25 1.99
C GLU A 21 4.04 8.86 2.48
N GLN A 22 2.81 8.71 2.96
CA GLN A 22 2.24 7.39 3.28
C GLN A 22 2.14 6.53 2.02
N VAL A 23 1.55 7.07 0.95
CA VAL A 23 1.44 6.40 -0.36
C VAL A 23 2.82 6.00 -0.89
N ASP A 24 3.79 6.91 -0.88
CA ASP A 24 5.14 6.64 -1.37
C ASP A 24 5.83 5.54 -0.56
N LYS A 25 5.77 5.59 0.77
CA LYS A 25 6.36 4.58 1.66
C LYS A 25 5.71 3.21 1.50
N LEU A 26 4.38 3.15 1.37
CA LEU A 26 3.67 1.89 1.09
C LEU A 26 4.08 1.35 -0.26
N TRP A 27 3.98 2.16 -1.31
CA TRP A 27 4.27 1.74 -2.67
C TRP A 27 5.68 1.15 -2.80
N ASN A 28 6.68 1.87 -2.29
CA ASN A 28 8.09 1.45 -2.38
C ASN A 28 8.43 0.26 -1.49
N GLY A 29 7.63 -0.04 -0.47
CA GLY A 29 7.85 -1.19 0.39
C GLY A 29 7.03 -2.44 0.02
N LEU A 30 6.07 -2.33 -0.90
CA LEU A 30 5.40 -3.47 -1.51
C LEU A 30 6.34 -4.26 -2.44
N ASN A 31 6.10 -5.56 -2.58
CA ASN A 31 6.84 -6.37 -3.54
C ASN A 31 6.45 -6.02 -5.00
N GLU A 32 7.30 -6.37 -5.96
CA GLU A 32 7.08 -6.08 -7.38
C GLU A 32 5.79 -6.70 -7.95
N SER A 33 5.33 -7.83 -7.39
CA SER A 33 4.08 -8.48 -7.82
C SER A 33 2.89 -7.60 -7.53
N ILE A 34 2.77 -7.14 -6.28
CA ILE A 34 1.69 -6.27 -5.83
C ILE A 34 1.76 -4.93 -6.57
N GLN A 35 2.95 -4.34 -6.73
CA GLN A 35 3.09 -3.09 -7.50
C GLN A 35 2.58 -3.24 -8.95
N ARG A 36 2.85 -4.36 -9.63
CA ARG A 36 2.33 -4.61 -10.98
C ARG A 36 0.80 -4.71 -11.00
N GLU A 37 0.20 -5.37 -10.02
CA GLU A 37 -1.26 -5.48 -9.92
C GLU A 37 -1.92 -4.12 -9.61
N LEU A 38 -1.27 -3.27 -8.81
CA LEU A 38 -1.71 -1.89 -8.59
C LEU A 38 -1.69 -1.06 -9.88
N TRP A 39 -0.63 -1.19 -10.69
CA TRP A 39 -0.56 -0.54 -12.01
C TRP A 39 -1.68 -1.02 -12.95
N LYS A 40 -1.99 -2.32 -12.96
CA LYS A 40 -3.09 -2.88 -13.76
C LYS A 40 -4.47 -2.35 -13.33
N LYS A 41 -4.59 -1.90 -12.08
CA LYS A 41 -5.79 -1.25 -11.52
C LYS A 41 -5.80 0.27 -11.71
N GLU A 42 -4.87 0.82 -12.50
CA GLU A 42 -4.72 2.26 -12.77
C GLU A 42 -4.40 3.10 -11.52
N LEU A 43 -3.88 2.47 -10.46
CA LEU A 43 -3.41 3.17 -9.26
C LEU A 43 -1.97 3.64 -9.47
N THR A 44 -1.64 4.82 -8.95
CA THR A 44 -0.28 5.39 -9.04
C THR A 44 0.14 6.00 -7.72
N PRO A 45 1.45 5.98 -7.40
CA PRO A 45 1.96 6.59 -6.16
C PRO A 45 1.83 8.11 -6.12
N THR A 46 1.52 8.75 -7.26
CA THR A 46 1.47 10.22 -7.37
C THR A 46 0.06 10.80 -7.41
N THR A 47 -0.94 10.02 -7.82
CA THR A 47 -2.31 10.49 -8.06
C THR A 47 -3.35 9.78 -7.22
N SER A 48 -3.08 8.55 -6.79
CA SER A 48 -4.01 7.79 -5.95
C SER A 48 -3.89 8.22 -4.50
N THR A 49 -5.02 8.14 -3.81
CA THR A 49 -5.12 8.40 -2.38
C THR A 49 -4.53 7.26 -1.57
N TRP A 50 -4.26 7.54 -0.29
CA TRP A 50 -3.80 6.50 0.65
C TRP A 50 -4.79 5.34 0.71
N SER A 51 -6.09 5.63 0.84
CA SER A 51 -7.12 4.61 1.00
C SER A 51 -7.19 3.67 -0.21
N GLU A 52 -7.13 4.21 -1.43
CA GLU A 52 -7.20 3.42 -2.67
C GLU A 52 -6.01 2.46 -2.79
N VAL A 53 -4.80 2.97 -2.57
CA VAL A 53 -3.57 2.16 -2.68
C VAL A 53 -3.54 1.10 -1.59
N ARG A 54 -3.90 1.48 -0.35
CA ARG A 54 -3.94 0.60 0.81
C ARG A 54 -4.90 -0.57 0.61
N GLU A 55 -6.16 -0.29 0.30
CA GLU A 55 -7.20 -1.31 0.15
C GLU A 55 -6.87 -2.26 -1.01
N ALA A 56 -6.41 -1.72 -2.14
CA ALA A 56 -6.01 -2.55 -3.26
C ALA A 56 -4.81 -3.45 -2.91
N ALA A 57 -3.79 -2.91 -2.25
CA ALA A 57 -2.62 -3.68 -1.84
C ALA A 57 -2.97 -4.80 -0.85
N GLU A 58 -3.86 -4.53 0.10
CA GLU A 58 -4.36 -5.51 1.08
C GLU A 58 -5.07 -6.68 0.38
N ILE A 59 -5.97 -6.38 -0.57
CA ILE A 59 -6.69 -7.40 -1.34
C ILE A 59 -5.73 -8.25 -2.18
N ILE A 60 -4.76 -7.63 -2.84
CA ILE A 60 -3.77 -8.35 -3.67
C ILE A 60 -2.89 -9.22 -2.78
N GLU A 61 -2.41 -8.71 -1.64
CA GLU A 61 -1.60 -9.47 -0.69
C GLU A 61 -2.36 -10.70 -0.15
N ILE A 62 -3.65 -10.58 0.13
CA ILE A 62 -4.50 -11.70 0.53
C ILE A 62 -4.65 -12.70 -0.64
N ALA A 63 -4.89 -12.23 -1.85
CA ALA A 63 -5.02 -13.08 -3.04
C ALA A 63 -3.75 -13.90 -3.30
N ASP A 64 -2.57 -13.26 -3.21
CA ASP A 64 -1.26 -13.91 -3.37
C ASP A 64 -0.96 -14.94 -2.27
N LYS A 65 -1.55 -14.80 -1.07
CA LYS A 65 -1.38 -15.76 0.04
C LYS A 65 -2.31 -16.97 -0.04
N VAL A 66 -3.45 -16.83 -0.74
CA VAL A 66 -4.49 -17.87 -0.84
C VAL A 66 -4.33 -18.72 -2.10
N GLY A 67 -3.69 -18.20 -3.15
CA GLY A 67 -3.37 -18.93 -4.38
C GLY A 67 -2.09 -19.75 -4.27
#